data_AF-A0A957YUU3-F1
#
_entry.id   AF-A0A957YUU3-F1
#
_cell.length_a   1.000
_cell.length_b   1.000
_cell.length_c   1.000
_cell.angle_alpha   90.00
_cell.angle_beta   90.00
_cell.angle_gamma   90.00
#
_symmetry.space_group_name_H-M   'P 1'
#
loop_
_entity.id
_entity.type
_entity.pdbx_description
1 polymer ?
#
loop_
_entity_poly.entity_id
_entity_poly.type
_entity_poly.pdbx_seq_one_letter_code
_entity_poly.pdbx_strand_id
1 'polypeptide(L)'
;MSIYLAFKEIWHSKGRFLLIALIVALITTLVLFIAALAEGLGNGNRELIQKLNGELVIYQENVKLSIAGSRIGRSTLNSIRRVDGVADAGQLFFSDATMVFADGQDDLDISLIGAEP
;
A
#
# COMPACT_ATOMS: atom_id res chain seq x y z
N MET A 1 -3.12 31.98 40.16
CA MET A 1 -3.03 31.20 41.42
C MET A 1 -3.43 29.74 41.23
N SER A 2 -4.55 29.46 40.57
CA SER A 2 -5.12 28.12 40.35
C SER A 2 -4.21 27.10 39.63
N ILE A 3 -3.46 27.52 38.60
CA ILE A 3 -2.50 26.64 37.90
C ILE A 3 -1.35 26.16 38.79
N TYR A 4 -0.84 27.03 39.67
CA TYR A 4 0.22 26.67 40.62
C TYR A 4 -0.26 25.62 41.64
N LEU A 5 -1.48 25.77 42.14
CA LEU A 5 -2.11 24.79 43.02
C LEU A 5 -2.35 23.46 42.31
N ALA A 6 -2.78 23.47 41.04
CA ALA A 6 -2.98 22.26 40.25
C ALA A 6 -1.68 21.46 40.01
N PHE A 7 -0.58 22.12 39.63
CA PHE A 7 0.73 21.45 39.48
C PHE A 7 1.25 20.88 40.81
N LYS A 8 1.01 21.59 41.93
CA LYS A 8 1.37 21.11 43.27
C LYS A 8 0.59 19.85 43.64
N GLU A 9 -0.69 19.78 43.30
CA GLU A 9 -1.55 18.62 43.55
C GLU A 9 -1.13 17.39 42.72
N ILE A 10 -0.74 17.60 41.45
CA ILE A 10 -0.18 16.56 40.57
C ILE A 10 1.11 15.98 41.18
N TRP A 11 1.96 16.83 41.77
CA TRP A 11 3.20 16.41 42.43
C TRP A 11 2.94 15.67 43.75
N HIS A 12 1.83 15.93 44.44
CA HIS A 12 1.48 15.23 45.67
C HIS A 12 0.91 13.84 45.36
N SER A 13 0.02 13.74 44.36
CA SER A 13 -0.66 12.49 43.98
C SER A 13 -0.02 11.79 42.77
N LYS A 14 1.33 11.69 42.76
CA LYS A 14 2.12 11.27 41.56
C LYS A 14 1.67 9.96 40.93
N GLY A 15 1.33 8.96 41.74
CA GLY A 15 0.98 7.62 41.23
C GLY A 15 -0.30 7.63 40.39
N ARG A 16 -1.38 8.20 40.93
CA ARG A 16 -2.68 8.22 40.25
C ARG A 16 -2.67 9.11 39.00
N PHE A 17 -2.04 10.28 39.06
CA PHE A 17 -1.95 11.17 37.90
C PHE A 17 -1.04 10.60 36.81
N LEU A 18 0.07 9.94 37.15
CA LEU A 18 0.92 9.26 36.18
C LEU A 18 0.16 8.14 35.47
N LEU A 19 -0.59 7.30 36.20
CA LEU A 19 -1.37 6.23 35.58
C LEU A 19 -2.43 6.75 34.61
N ILE A 20 -3.14 7.83 34.97
CA ILE A 20 -4.14 8.45 34.09
C ILE A 20 -3.47 9.05 32.85
N ALA A 21 -2.37 9.80 33.02
CA ALA A 21 -1.62 10.39 31.90
C ALA A 21 -1.05 9.31 30.98
N LEU A 22 -0.55 8.20 31.54
CA LEU A 22 0.01 7.09 30.80
C LEU A 22 -1.06 6.34 29.99
N ILE A 23 -2.24 6.10 30.56
CA ILE A 23 -3.37 5.49 29.83
C ILE A 23 -3.78 6.39 28.67
N VAL A 24 -3.94 7.69 28.91
CA VAL A 24 -4.28 8.64 27.85
C VAL A 24 -3.22 8.64 26.75
N ALA A 25 -1.94 8.72 27.12
CA ALA A 25 -0.82 8.69 26.17
C ALA A 25 -0.78 7.39 25.35
N LEU A 26 -1.01 6.24 26.00
CA LEU A 26 -1.06 4.93 25.33
C LEU A 26 -2.22 4.85 24.33
N ILE A 27 -3.43 5.26 24.74
CA ILE A 27 -4.59 5.24 23.85
C ILE A 27 -4.37 6.16 22.65
N THR A 28 -3.88 7.39 22.87
CA THR A 28 -3.59 8.31 21.76
C THR A 28 -2.51 7.78 20.84
N THR A 29 -1.45 7.17 21.40
CA THR A 29 -0.37 6.56 20.60
C THR A 29 -0.90 5.41 19.75
N LEU A 30 -1.72 4.54 20.34
CA LEU A 30 -2.32 3.41 19.63
C LEU A 30 -3.22 3.86 18.49
N VAL A 31 -4.07 4.87 18.72
CA VAL A 31 -4.96 5.42 17.68
C VAL A 31 -4.15 6.01 16.54
N LEU A 32 -3.13 6.84 16.83
CA LEU A 32 -2.25 7.41 15.81
C LEU A 32 -1.47 6.32 15.06
N PHE A 33 -1.03 5.28 15.76
CA PHE A 33 -0.31 4.16 15.15
C PHE A 33 -1.19 3.38 14.19
N ILE A 34 -2.43 3.06 14.57
CA ILE A 34 -3.40 2.39 13.69
C ILE A 34 -3.71 3.27 12.47
N ALA A 35 -3.90 4.57 12.66
CA ALA A 35 -4.14 5.50 11.55
C ALA A 35 -2.94 5.54 10.59
N ALA A 36 -1.72 5.65 11.11
CA ALA A 36 -0.50 5.65 10.32
C ALA A 36 -0.28 4.33 9.57
N LEU A 37 -0.59 3.19 10.20
CA LEU A 37 -0.54 1.88 9.54
C LEU A 37 -1.58 1.78 8.43
N ALA A 38 -2.82 2.18 8.69
CA ALA A 38 -3.89 2.13 7.70
C ALA A 38 -3.56 3.00 6.48
N GLU A 39 -3.05 4.21 6.71
CA GLU A 39 -2.61 5.13 5.68
C GLU A 39 -1.36 4.60 4.95
N GLY A 40 -0.37 4.07 5.69
CA GLY A 40 0.86 3.53 5.12
C GLY A 40 0.64 2.29 4.25
N LEU A 41 -0.16 1.32 4.71
CA LEU A 41 -0.57 0.15 3.94
C LEU A 41 -1.48 0.53 2.77
N GLY A 42 -2.40 1.47 3.00
CA GLY A 42 -3.30 1.98 1.98
C GLY A 42 -2.57 2.68 0.85
N ASN A 43 -1.59 3.53 1.18
CA ASN A 43 -0.78 4.24 0.21
C ASN A 43 0.19 3.30 -0.50
N GLY A 44 0.88 2.40 0.20
CA GLY A 44 1.75 1.41 -0.45
C GLY A 44 1.01 0.54 -1.48
N ASN A 45 -0.22 0.11 -1.17
CA ASN A 45 -1.03 -0.65 -2.12
C ASN A 45 -1.58 0.20 -3.28
N ARG A 46 -1.88 1.49 -3.06
CA ARG A 46 -2.41 2.38 -4.11
C ARG A 46 -1.33 3.06 -4.94
N GLU A 47 -0.10 3.15 -4.44
CA GLU A 47 1.00 3.88 -5.08
C GLU A 47 1.26 3.39 -6.50
N LEU A 48 1.15 2.09 -6.74
CA LEU A 48 1.29 1.50 -8.08
C LEU A 48 0.23 2.03 -9.05
N ILE A 49 -1.03 2.14 -8.61
CA ILE A 49 -2.15 2.60 -9.44
C ILE A 49 -2.12 4.13 -9.56
N GLN A 50 -1.77 4.84 -8.49
CA GLN A 50 -1.70 6.31 -8.48
C GLN A 50 -0.57 6.86 -9.34
N LYS A 51 0.58 6.16 -9.38
CA LYS A 51 1.72 6.52 -10.24
C LYS A 51 1.60 5.97 -11.67
N LEU A 52 0.60 5.13 -11.92
CA LEU A 52 0.29 4.73 -13.28
C LEU A 52 -0.28 5.94 -14.01
N ASN A 53 0.40 6.41 -15.07
CA ASN A 53 -0.08 7.48 -15.94
C ASN A 53 -1.22 6.99 -16.86
N GLY A 54 -2.23 6.33 -16.30
CA GLY A 54 -3.39 5.80 -17.01
C GLY A 54 -4.68 6.27 -16.36
N GLU A 55 -5.60 6.78 -17.16
CA GLU A 55 -6.93 7.20 -16.69
C GLU A 55 -7.86 6.01 -16.42
N LEU A 56 -7.57 4.86 -17.04
CA LEU A 56 -8.36 3.64 -16.94
C LEU A 56 -7.47 2.40 -16.81
N VAL A 57 -7.82 1.51 -15.89
CA VAL A 57 -7.19 0.18 -15.75
C VAL A 57 -8.21 -0.88 -16.14
N ILE A 58 -7.85 -1.71 -17.12
CA ILE A 58 -8.71 -2.77 -17.64
C ILE A 58 -8.17 -4.13 -17.20
N TYR A 59 -9.05 -4.97 -16.67
CA TYR A 59 -8.75 -6.33 -16.27
C TYR A 59 -9.54 -7.31 -17.12
N GLN A 60 -8.96 -8.49 -17.38
CA GLN A 60 -9.69 -9.61 -17.95
C GLN A 60 -10.86 -10.01 -17.04
N GLU A 61 -11.98 -10.45 -17.61
CA GLU A 61 -13.09 -10.98 -16.83
C GLU A 61 -12.64 -12.19 -15.99
N ASN A 62 -13.23 -12.37 -14.79
CA ASN A 62 -12.96 -13.46 -13.83
C ASN A 62 -11.60 -13.44 -13.12
N VAL A 63 -10.77 -12.40 -13.27
CA VAL A 63 -9.46 -12.31 -12.57
C VAL A 63 -9.51 -11.56 -11.23
N LYS A 64 -10.70 -11.18 -10.75
CA LYS A 64 -10.92 -10.45 -9.48
C LYS A 64 -9.97 -9.25 -9.30
N LEU A 65 -9.72 -8.49 -10.38
CA LEU A 65 -8.80 -7.34 -10.39
C LEU A 65 -7.34 -7.69 -10.07
N SER A 66 -6.92 -8.95 -10.28
CA SER A 66 -5.52 -9.36 -10.18
C SER A 66 -4.75 -8.93 -11.42
N ILE A 67 -3.70 -8.11 -11.22
CA ILE A 67 -2.80 -7.69 -12.30
C ILE A 67 -2.02 -8.91 -12.82
N ALA A 68 -1.43 -9.71 -11.93
CA ALA A 68 -0.68 -10.92 -12.30
C ALA A 68 -1.54 -12.00 -12.96
N GLY A 69 -2.83 -12.06 -12.63
CA GLY A 69 -3.78 -12.99 -13.23
C GLY A 69 -4.39 -12.53 -14.56
N SER A 70 -4.28 -11.23 -14.89
CA SER A 70 -4.86 -10.66 -16.11
C SER A 70 -3.92 -10.86 -17.29
N ARG A 71 -4.37 -11.55 -18.34
CA ARG A 71 -3.59 -11.77 -19.57
C ARG A 71 -4.39 -11.33 -20.79
N ILE A 72 -4.33 -10.03 -21.08
CA ILE A 72 -4.96 -9.46 -22.27
C ILE A 72 -4.04 -9.68 -23.47
N GLY A 73 -4.52 -10.36 -24.51
CA GLY A 73 -3.74 -10.57 -25.73
C GLY A 73 -3.61 -9.30 -26.58
N ARG A 74 -2.59 -9.24 -27.45
CA ARG A 74 -2.35 -8.12 -28.37
C ARG A 74 -3.54 -7.81 -29.29
N SER A 75 -4.31 -8.82 -29.70
CA SER A 75 -5.52 -8.62 -30.51
C SER A 75 -6.58 -7.80 -29.78
N THR A 76 -6.80 -8.09 -28.49
CA THR A 76 -7.74 -7.36 -27.64
C THR A 76 -7.24 -5.95 -27.35
N LEU A 77 -5.94 -5.78 -27.07
CA LEU A 77 -5.33 -4.45 -26.91
C LEU A 77 -5.56 -3.58 -28.15
N ASN A 78 -5.33 -4.11 -29.34
CA ASN A 78 -5.54 -3.38 -30.60
C ASN A 78 -7.02 -3.03 -30.82
N SER A 79 -7.95 -3.81 -30.30
CA SER A 79 -9.37 -3.46 -30.33
C SER A 79 -9.70 -2.35 -29.33
N ILE A 80 -9.09 -2.35 -28.14
CA ILE A 80 -9.24 -1.29 -27.14
C ILE A 80 -8.69 0.05 -27.67
N ARG A 81 -7.51 0.05 -28.29
CA ARG A 81 -6.90 1.25 -28.92
C ARG A 81 -7.77 1.86 -30.04
N ARG A 82 -8.72 1.11 -30.59
CA ARG A 82 -9.63 1.56 -31.66
C ARG A 82 -10.97 2.06 -31.14
N VAL A 83 -11.21 2.04 -29.84
CA VAL A 83 -12.42 2.59 -29.24
C VAL A 83 -12.32 4.12 -29.25
N ASP A 84 -13.38 4.79 -29.73
CA ASP A 84 -13.44 6.24 -29.76
C ASP A 84 -13.25 6.82 -28.35
N GLY A 85 -12.28 7.73 -28.21
CA GLY A 85 -11.92 8.36 -26.93
C GLY A 85 -10.70 7.75 -26.23
N VAL A 86 -10.17 6.62 -26.69
CA VAL A 86 -8.91 6.06 -26.17
C VAL A 86 -7.73 6.75 -26.84
N ALA A 87 -6.98 7.55 -26.08
CA ALA A 87 -5.78 8.24 -26.58
C ALA A 87 -4.60 7.27 -26.76
N ASP A 88 -4.40 6.38 -25.79
CA ASP A 88 -3.38 5.33 -25.83
C ASP A 88 -3.76 4.16 -24.91
N ALA A 89 -3.21 2.98 -25.15
CA ALA A 89 -3.37 1.83 -24.26
C ALA A 89 -2.08 1.00 -24.22
N GLY A 90 -1.43 0.98 -23.05
CA GLY A 90 -0.26 0.16 -22.75
C GLY A 90 -0.62 -1.11 -21.96
N GLN A 91 0.17 -2.16 -22.11
CA GLN A 91 0.06 -3.37 -21.29
C GLN A 91 1.03 -3.32 -20.12
N LEU A 92 0.57 -3.78 -18.95
CA LEU A 92 1.40 -4.01 -17.77
C LEU A 92 1.57 -5.51 -17.57
N PHE A 93 2.80 -5.93 -17.33
CA PHE A 93 3.17 -7.33 -17.10
C PHE A 93 3.90 -7.46 -15.78
N PHE A 94 3.44 -8.40 -14.95
CA PHE A 94 4.10 -8.86 -13.74
C PHE A 94 4.38 -10.35 -13.90
N SER A 95 5.63 -10.75 -13.75
CA SER A 95 6.04 -12.15 -13.83
C SER A 95 7.05 -12.45 -12.74
N ASP A 96 6.70 -13.37 -11.85
CA ASP A 96 7.61 -13.91 -10.86
C ASP A 96 8.26 -15.18 -11.41
N ALA A 97 9.55 -15.36 -11.17
CA ALA A 97 10.30 -16.55 -11.52
C ALA A 97 11.31 -16.86 -10.42
N THR A 98 11.68 -18.13 -10.27
CA THR A 98 12.72 -18.55 -9.33
C THR A 98 13.91 -19.05 -10.14
N MET A 99 15.08 -18.48 -9.89
CA MET A 99 16.33 -18.92 -10.47
C MET A 99 16.94 -20.00 -9.57
N VAL A 100 16.98 -21.22 -10.10
CA VAL A 100 17.58 -22.37 -9.42
C VAL A 100 19.04 -22.49 -9.86
N PHE A 101 19.98 -22.43 -8.93
CA PHE A 101 21.40 -22.55 -9.22
C PHE A 101 21.86 -24.00 -9.12
N ALA A 102 22.56 -24.47 -10.15
CA ALA A 102 23.02 -25.86 -10.22
C ALA A 102 24.21 -26.17 -9.30
N ASP A 103 24.84 -25.16 -8.70
CA ASP A 103 26.00 -25.28 -7.82
C ASP A 103 25.65 -25.38 -6.33
N GLY A 104 24.35 -25.50 -6.01
CA GLY A 104 23.86 -25.63 -4.64
C GLY A 104 23.78 -24.29 -3.89
N GLN A 105 23.88 -23.16 -4.58
CA GLN A 105 23.47 -21.86 -4.03
C GLN A 105 21.95 -21.82 -3.79
N ASP A 106 21.54 -20.97 -2.85
CA ASP A 106 20.13 -20.76 -2.54
C ASP A 106 19.37 -20.25 -3.77
N ASP A 107 18.16 -20.78 -3.96
CA ASP A 107 17.24 -20.33 -5.00
C ASP A 107 16.96 -18.83 -4.87
N LEU A 108 16.96 -18.13 -6.01
CA LEU A 108 16.72 -16.69 -6.05
C LEU A 108 15.38 -16.40 -6.70
N ASP A 109 14.43 -15.90 -5.91
CA ASP A 109 13.17 -15.37 -6.42
C ASP A 109 13.40 -14.01 -7.10
N ILE A 110 12.95 -13.88 -8.34
CA ILE A 110 12.99 -12.67 -9.14
C ILE A 110 11.57 -12.27 -9.55
N SER A 111 11.27 -10.96 -9.47
CA SER A 111 10.03 -10.38 -9.97
C SER A 111 10.34 -9.43 -11.11
N LEU A 112 9.73 -9.67 -12.27
CA LEU A 112 9.87 -8.84 -13.46
C LEU A 112 8.61 -8.01 -13.65
N ILE A 113 8.80 -6.69 -13.78
CA ILE A 113 7.73 -5.73 -14.08
C ILE A 113 8.05 -5.10 -15.43
N GLY A 114 7.15 -5.27 -16.40
CA GLY A 114 7.25 -4.69 -17.74
C GLY A 114 6.05 -3.80 -18.03
N ALA A 115 6.28 -2.68 -18.72
CA ALA A 115 5.23 -1.80 -19.23
C ALA A 115 5.48 -1.53 -20.72
N GLU A 116 4.47 -1.76 -21.56
CA GLU A 116 4.47 -1.32 -22.96
C GLU A 116 4.01 0.15 -22.98
N PRO A 117 4.80 1.08 -23.55
CA PRO A 117 4.44 2.48 -23.65
C PRO A 117 3.21 2.69 -24.54
#